data_AF-A0A847YU80-F1
#
_entry.id   AF-A0A847YU80-F1
#
_cell.length_a   1.000
_cell.length_b   1.000
_cell.length_c   1.000
_cell.angle_alpha   90.00
_cell.angle_beta   90.00
_cell.angle_gamma   90.00
#
_symmetry.space_group_name_H-M   'P 1'
#
loop_
_entity.id
_entity.type
_entity.pdbx_description
1 polymer ?
#
loop_
_entity_poly.entity_id
_entity_poly.type
_entity_poly.pdbx_seq_one_letter_code
_entity_poly.pdbx_strand_id
1 'polypeptide(L)' 'SMIGNGDLIIDSERCPVLVSEMETYAWDQSAADRGEDKPQKIDDHAVDALKYAVNSIRV' A
#
# COMPACT_ATOMS: atom_id res chain seq x y z
N SER A 1 8.52 10.01 2.51
CA SER A 1 7.90 8.67 2.44
C SER A 1 8.82 7.68 3.14
N MET A 2 8.35 6.77 4.01
CA MET A 2 9.24 5.85 4.77
C MET A 2 9.98 4.88 3.84
N ILE A 3 9.31 4.40 2.79
CA ILE A 3 9.92 3.54 1.76
C ILE A 3 10.98 4.31 0.97
N GLY A 4 10.70 5.55 0.55
CA GLY A 4 11.64 6.36 -0.23
C GLY A 4 12.90 6.80 0.53
N ASN A 5 12.87 6.77 1.86
CA ASN A 5 14.00 7.11 2.72
C ASN A 5 14.81 5.89 3.17
N GLY A 6 14.32 4.67 2.94
CA GLY A 6 14.92 3.43 3.46
C GLY A 6 14.58 3.11 4.93
N ASP A 7 13.62 3.83 5.53
CA ASP A 7 13.19 3.63 6.92
C ASP A 7 12.27 2.40 7.08
N LEU A 8 11.77 1.85 5.96
CA LEU A 8 10.94 0.65 5.91
C LEU A 8 11.50 -0.32 4.86
N ILE A 9 11.87 -1.52 5.31
CA ILE A 9 12.34 -2.62 4.46
C ILE A 9 11.29 -3.74 4.53
N ILE A 10 10.86 -4.21 3.36
CA ILE A 10 9.92 -5.33 3.23
C ILE A 10 10.70 -6.53 2.72
N ASP A 11 10.67 -7.64 3.47
CA ASP A 11 11.25 -8.91 3.06
C ASP A 11 10.24 -9.65 2.16
N SER A 12 10.56 -9.76 0.87
CA SER A 12 9.67 -10.37 -0.13
C SER A 12 9.51 -11.88 0.03
N GLU A 13 10.51 -12.57 0.62
CA GLU A 13 10.44 -14.02 0.83
C GLU A 13 9.53 -14.36 2.02
N ARG A 14 9.52 -13.50 3.04
CA ARG A 14 8.68 -13.67 4.23
C ARG A 14 7.30 -13.04 4.11
N CYS A 15 7.13 -12.06 3.22
CA CYS A 15 5.87 -11.36 3.01
C CYS A 15 5.38 -11.44 1.54
N PRO A 16 5.22 -12.66 0.97
CA PRO A 16 4.87 -12.82 -0.44
C PRO A 16 3.48 -12.24 -0.78
N VAL A 17 2.53 -12.31 0.15
CA VAL A 17 1.17 -11.75 -0.04
C VAL A 17 1.23 -10.23 -0.11
N LEU A 18 1.94 -9.58 0.82
CA LEU A 18 2.09 -8.12 0.83
C LEU A 18 2.74 -7.62 -0.47
N VAL A 19 3.78 -8.31 -0.96
CA VAL A 19 4.43 -7.95 -2.23
C VAL A 19 3.46 -8.14 -3.39
N SER A 20 2.74 -9.25 -3.45
CA SER A 20 1.73 -9.49 -4.49
C SER A 20 0.65 -8.40 -4.50
N GLU A 21 0.14 -8.01 -3.32
CA GLU A 21 -0.86 -6.95 -3.19
C GLU A 21 -0.30 -5.57 -3.58
N MET A 22 0.97 -5.30 -3.27
CA MET A 22 1.63 -4.05 -3.68
C MET A 22 1.87 -3.98 -5.19
N GLU A 23 2.16 -5.11 -5.84
CA GLU A 23 2.32 -5.19 -7.30
C GLU A 23 0.99 -5.00 -8.04
N THR A 24 -0.12 -5.45 -7.46
CA THR A 24 -1.47 -5.30 -8.04
C THR A 24 -2.19 -4.03 -7.61
N TYR A 25 -1.58 -3.21 -6.74
CA TYR A 25 -2.17 -1.98 -6.23
C TYR A 25 -2.33 -0.93 -7.33
N ALA A 26 -3.56 -0.79 -7.86
CA ALA A 26 -3.89 0.13 -8.93
C ALA A 26 -4.81 1.26 -8.45
N TRP A 27 -4.70 2.41 -9.11
CA TRP A 27 -5.62 3.54 -8.91
C TRP A 27 -6.90 3.35 -9.73
N ASP A 28 -8.05 3.63 -9.13
CA ASP A 28 -9.34 3.51 -9.81
C ASP A 28 -9.47 4.65 -10.85
N GLN A 29 -9.35 4.30 -12.13
CA GLN A 29 -9.46 5.26 -13.24
C GLN A 29 -10.86 5.91 -13.31
N SER A 30 -11.92 5.21 -12.90
CA SER A 30 -13.28 5.79 -12.85
C SER A 30 -13.45 6.79 -11.71
N ALA A 31 -12.68 6.65 -10.63
CA ALA A 31 -12.62 7.64 -9.56
C ALA A 31 -11.82 8.89 -10.02
N ALA A 32 -10.71 8.68 -10.73
CA ALA A 32 -9.92 9.78 -11.31
C ALA A 32 -10.75 10.67 -12.26
N ASP A 33 -11.63 10.07 -13.09
CA ASP A 33 -12.55 10.81 -13.97
C ASP A 33 -13.57 11.68 -13.22
N ARG A 34 -13.84 11.36 -11.95
CA ARG A 34 -14.70 12.14 -11.05
C ARG A 34 -13.93 13.16 -10.21
N GLY A 35 -12.61 13.27 -10.41
CA GLY A 35 -11.71 14.11 -9.60
C GLY A 35 -11.44 13.54 -8.20
N GLU A 36 -11.70 12.26 -7.98
CA GLU A 36 -11.47 11.57 -6.70
C GLU A 36 -10.26 10.64 -6.82
N ASP A 37 -9.19 10.92 -6.07
CA ASP A 37 -8.06 9.99 -5.95
C ASP A 37 -8.41 8.88 -4.94
N LYS A 38 -8.80 7.72 -5.48
CA LYS A 38 -9.06 6.52 -4.66
C LYS A 38 -8.33 5.30 -5.24
N PRO A 39 -7.63 4.54 -4.41
CA PRO A 39 -7.09 3.25 -4.82
C PRO A 39 -8.23 2.25 -5.03
N GLN A 40 -8.02 1.29 -5.92
CA GLN A 40 -8.96 0.20 -6.13
C GLN A 40 -8.95 -0.72 -4.91
N LYS A 41 -10.13 -1.01 -4.34
CA LYS A 41 -10.28 -1.93 -3.20
C LYS A 41 -10.26 -3.40 -3.65
N ILE A 42 -9.11 -3.86 -4.12
CA ILE A 42 -8.87 -5.25 -4.49
C ILE A 42 -7.58 -5.68 -3.80
N ASP A 43 -7.67 -6.78 -3.04
CA ASP A 43 -6.54 -7.38 -2.33
C ASP A 43 -5.72 -6.33 -1.53
N ASP A 44 -6.38 -5.58 -0.64
CA ASP A 44 -5.79 -4.47 0.12
C ASP A 44 -5.53 -4.80 1.59
N HIS A 45 -5.71 -6.06 2.01
CA HIS A 45 -5.71 -6.45 3.42
C HIS A 45 -4.35 -6.27 4.10
N ALA A 46 -3.26 -6.74 3.47
CA ALA A 46 -1.92 -6.62 4.03
C ALA A 46 -1.36 -5.20 3.86
N VAL A 47 -1.71 -4.54 2.75
CA VAL A 47 -1.33 -3.13 2.48
C VAL A 47 -1.96 -2.18 3.51
N ASP A 48 -3.24 -2.36 3.85
CA ASP A 48 -3.91 -1.55 4.88
C ASP A 48 -3.31 -1.80 6.26
N ALA A 49 -3.02 -3.06 6.61
CA ALA A 49 -2.35 -3.38 7.88
C ALA A 49 -0.98 -2.68 7.99
N LEU A 50 -0.18 -2.71 6.93
CA LEU A 50 1.11 -2.00 6.88
C LEU A 50 0.92 -0.49 7.03
N LYS A 51 -0.09 0.08 6.39
CA LYS A 51 -0.41 1.51 6.49
C LYS A 51 -0.73 1.93 7.92
N TYR A 52 -1.54 1.15 8.65
CA TYR A 52 -1.82 1.42 10.06
C TYR A 52 -0.58 1.30 10.93
N ALA A 53 0.27 0.31 10.68
CA ALA A 53 1.54 0.16 11.41
C ALA A 53 2.47 1.36 11.18
N VAL A 54 2.66 1.78 9.93
CA VAL A 54 3.49 2.95 9.59
C VAL A 54 2.92 4.24 10.21
N ASN A 55 1.60 4.43 10.15
CA ASN A 55 0.96 5.64 10.67
C ASN A 55 0.95 5.70 12.20
N SER A 56 1.00 4.56 12.90
CA SER A 56 1.09 4.52 14.36
C SER A 56 2.51 4.66 14.88
N ILE A 57 3.52 4.27 14.11
CA ILE A 57 4.95 4.41 14.47
C ILE A 57 5.47 5.83 14.19
N ARG A 58 4.91 6.52 13.20
CA ARG A 58 5.15 7.95 12.97
C ARG A 58 4.40 8.79 14.01
N VAL A 59 4.98 8.91 15.20
CA VAL A 59 4.73 10.02 16.15
C VAL A 59 5.75 11.12 15.95
#